data_AF-A0A382JDR7-F1
#
_entry.id   AF-A0A382JDR7-F1
#
_cell.length_a   1.000
_cell.length_b   1.000
_cell.length_c   1.000
_cell.angle_alpha   90.00
_cell.angle_beta   90.00
_cell.angle_gamma   90.00
#
_symmetry.space_group_name_H-M   'P 1'
#
loop_
_entity.id
_entity.type
_entity.pdbx_description
1 polymer ?
#
loop_
_entity_poly.entity_id
_entity_poly.type
_entity_poly.pdbx_seq_one_letter_code
_entity_poly.pdbx_strand_id
1 'polypeptide(L)'
;EVSSGRLTAALRYRLGLDKDDDDHRRHAQDAAMVALTDLRTARALANHYRRERDHGIARSERYGSFEPWEGLRADLLDHYDRINVSHVVKGKVSGQLHNETHYGKVESPHLELDDGYAFRRPLAAINTPGRLAEVADPAVRAALVADLERRGLSAETGPLKFDEADPPKMPDGTVIKKVRCHKNYPGNRIIRPDTQPKTAVAMESNYVAFVYENTRTGRWRVHVVQRFDAFKVRNVPLRELRTRFAEEDERFLFSATIGTTLQLGEGDETGLFHVKSLASTSQRFDLRPLNQTATGSQTWYSATALKKANASKVVILPSGEVRTARD
;
A
#
# COMPACT_ATOMS: atom_id res chain seq x y z
N GLU A 1 19.38 0.09 -31.53
CA GLU A 1 19.50 1.57 -31.48
C GLU A 1 18.92 2.06 -30.16
N VAL A 2 19.51 3.08 -29.53
CA VAL A 2 18.96 3.66 -28.30
C VAL A 2 18.01 4.78 -28.70
N SER A 3 16.72 4.62 -28.39
CA SER A 3 15.73 5.66 -28.67
C SER A 3 15.84 6.80 -27.65
N SER A 4 15.81 8.03 -28.15
CA SER A 4 15.80 9.25 -27.33
C SER A 4 14.43 9.44 -26.67
N GLY A 5 14.39 9.64 -25.35
CA GLY A 5 13.13 9.90 -24.62
C GLY A 5 12.37 11.14 -25.10
N ARG A 6 13.05 12.10 -25.74
CA ARG A 6 12.39 13.25 -26.39
C ARG A 6 11.62 12.85 -27.64
N LEU A 7 12.15 11.88 -28.39
CA LEU A 7 11.55 11.41 -29.64
C LEU A 7 10.30 10.57 -29.36
N THR A 8 10.34 9.69 -28.36
CA THR A 8 9.16 8.91 -27.94
C THR A 8 8.06 9.80 -27.37
N ALA A 9 8.40 10.83 -26.58
CA ALA A 9 7.44 11.79 -26.07
C ALA A 9 6.79 12.62 -27.19
N ALA A 10 7.59 13.06 -28.17
CA ALA A 10 7.08 13.74 -29.34
C ALA A 10 6.13 12.85 -30.15
N LEU A 11 6.55 11.63 -30.48
CA LEU A 11 5.74 10.67 -31.24
C LEU A 11 4.40 10.40 -30.53
N ARG A 12 4.42 10.16 -29.22
CA ARG A 12 3.22 9.92 -28.41
C ARG A 12 2.22 11.08 -28.47
N TYR A 13 2.70 12.31 -28.29
CA TYR A 13 1.86 13.52 -28.37
C TYR A 13 1.26 13.68 -29.77
N ARG A 14 2.04 13.39 -30.80
CA ARG A 14 1.61 13.49 -32.20
C ARG A 14 0.65 12.40 -32.64
N LEU A 15 0.75 11.21 -32.06
CA LEU A 15 -0.23 10.14 -32.17
C LEU A 15 -1.50 10.43 -31.38
N GLY A 16 -1.55 11.50 -30.57
CA GLY A 16 -2.72 11.83 -29.77
C GLY A 16 -3.03 10.76 -28.73
N LEU A 17 -1.97 10.28 -28.06
CA LEU A 17 -2.06 9.33 -26.96
C LEU A 17 -1.68 10.02 -25.65
N ASP A 18 -2.64 10.19 -24.75
CA ASP A 18 -2.36 10.70 -23.42
C ASP A 18 -1.80 9.62 -22.49
N LYS A 19 -1.21 10.10 -21.40
CA LYS A 19 -0.63 9.26 -20.36
C LYS A 19 -1.39 9.56 -19.08
N ASP A 20 -2.15 8.59 -18.62
CA ASP A 20 -2.76 8.64 -17.30
C ASP A 20 -1.69 8.22 -16.27
N ASP A 21 -1.45 9.08 -15.28
CA ASP A 21 -0.46 8.79 -14.24
C ASP A 21 -0.96 7.73 -13.24
N ASP A 22 -2.27 7.53 -13.20
CA ASP A 22 -2.96 6.57 -12.37
C ASP A 22 -3.18 5.21 -13.06
N ASP A 23 -2.60 4.99 -14.25
CA ASP A 23 -2.65 3.72 -14.99
C ASP A 23 -1.26 3.10 -15.23
N HIS A 24 -1.04 1.86 -14.77
CA HIS A 24 0.19 1.09 -14.99
C HIS A 24 0.43 0.73 -16.46
N ARG A 25 -0.63 0.64 -17.28
CA ARG A 25 -0.52 0.30 -18.71
C ARG A 25 0.22 1.36 -19.52
N ARG A 26 0.39 2.57 -18.98
CA ARG A 26 1.23 3.64 -19.57
C ARG A 26 2.67 3.18 -19.87
N HIS A 27 3.20 2.22 -19.11
CA HIS A 27 4.53 1.67 -19.37
C HIS A 27 4.57 0.82 -20.65
N ALA A 28 3.49 0.11 -20.98
CA ALA A 28 3.38 -0.62 -22.23
C ALA A 28 3.25 0.33 -23.42
N GLN A 29 2.53 1.44 -23.26
CA GLN A 29 2.49 2.52 -24.26
C GLN A 29 3.87 3.13 -24.50
N ASP A 30 4.63 3.43 -23.43
CA ASP A 30 6.00 3.93 -23.54
C ASP A 30 6.90 2.91 -24.29
N ALA A 31 6.76 1.61 -24.00
CA ALA A 31 7.48 0.54 -24.70
C ALA A 31 7.09 0.44 -26.18
N ALA A 32 5.80 0.61 -26.52
CA ALA A 32 5.33 0.67 -27.90
C ALA A 32 5.96 1.88 -28.62
N MET A 33 6.04 3.05 -27.99
CA MET A 33 6.69 4.21 -28.58
C MET A 33 8.17 3.94 -28.86
N VAL A 34 8.87 3.28 -27.94
CA VAL A 34 10.27 2.86 -28.16
C VAL A 34 10.38 1.93 -29.37
N ALA A 35 9.50 0.93 -29.48
CA ALA A 35 9.48 -0.02 -30.59
C ALA A 35 9.16 0.62 -31.95
N LEU A 36 8.26 1.61 -31.96
CA LEU A 36 7.87 2.36 -33.17
C LEU A 36 8.92 3.37 -33.60
N THR A 37 9.87 3.72 -32.73
CA THR A 37 10.90 4.70 -33.02
C THR A 37 12.06 4.06 -33.78
N ASP A 38 11.81 3.68 -35.03
CA ASP A 38 12.83 3.29 -36.00
C ASP A 38 13.26 4.48 -36.88
N LEU A 39 14.26 4.26 -37.74
CA LEU A 39 14.76 5.28 -38.65
C LEU A 39 13.68 5.80 -39.62
N ARG A 40 12.74 4.93 -40.05
CA ARG A 40 11.67 5.28 -40.98
C ARG A 40 10.67 6.23 -40.32
N THR A 41 10.21 5.89 -39.11
CA THR A 41 9.29 6.68 -38.31
C THR A 41 9.93 8.02 -37.90
N ALA A 42 11.22 8.01 -37.54
CA ALA A 42 11.95 9.24 -37.25
C ALA A 42 12.00 10.19 -38.47
N ARG A 43 12.24 9.66 -39.67
CA ARG A 43 12.22 10.44 -40.92
C ARG A 43 10.81 10.93 -41.26
N ALA A 44 9.81 10.09 -41.10
CA ALA A 44 8.40 10.46 -41.33
C ALA A 44 7.98 11.61 -40.40
N LEU A 45 8.33 11.52 -39.11
CA LEU A 45 8.07 12.55 -38.12
C LEU A 45 8.85 13.84 -38.42
N ALA A 46 10.11 13.75 -38.85
CA ALA A 46 10.89 14.92 -39.28
C ALA A 46 10.28 15.60 -40.52
N ASN A 47 9.81 14.82 -41.50
CA ASN A 47 9.09 15.35 -42.68
C ASN A 47 7.79 16.03 -42.28
N HIS A 48 7.05 15.44 -41.34
CA HIS A 48 5.86 16.03 -40.76
C HIS A 48 6.18 17.40 -40.17
N TYR A 49 7.19 17.50 -39.29
CA TYR A 49 7.63 18.78 -38.72
C TYR A 49 8.02 19.84 -39.77
N ARG A 50 8.59 19.44 -40.92
CA ARG A 50 8.90 20.38 -42.01
C ARG A 50 7.62 20.93 -42.63
N ARG A 51 6.67 20.06 -43.01
CA ARG A 51 5.37 20.47 -43.56
C ARG A 51 4.61 21.39 -42.61
N GLU A 52 4.65 21.12 -41.30
CA GLU A 52 3.98 21.99 -40.32
C GLU A 52 4.56 23.42 -40.29
N ARG A 53 5.88 23.56 -40.49
CA ARG A 53 6.54 24.87 -40.55
C ARG A 53 6.16 25.61 -41.83
N ASP A 54 6.10 24.89 -42.94
CA ASP A 54 5.83 25.46 -44.27
C ASP A 54 4.35 25.89 -44.41
N HIS A 55 3.43 25.14 -43.78
CA HIS A 55 1.98 25.38 -43.89
C HIS A 55 1.34 26.04 -42.66
N GLY A 56 2.09 26.26 -41.58
CA GLY A 56 1.63 27.00 -40.40
C GLY A 56 0.54 26.29 -39.60
N ILE A 57 0.82 25.11 -39.04
CA ILE A 57 -0.15 24.39 -38.19
C ILE A 57 -0.19 24.99 -36.77
N ALA A 58 -1.40 25.37 -36.35
CA ALA A 58 -1.67 25.90 -35.01
C ALA A 58 -1.31 24.89 -33.92
N ARG A 59 -0.84 25.36 -32.77
CA ARG A 59 -0.41 24.47 -31.67
C ARG A 59 -1.54 23.54 -31.18
N SER A 60 -2.79 23.99 -31.24
CA SER A 60 -3.99 23.22 -30.88
C SER A 60 -4.23 22.02 -31.81
N GLU A 61 -3.78 22.09 -33.06
CA GLU A 61 -3.99 21.06 -34.09
C GLU A 61 -2.86 20.04 -34.13
N ARG A 62 -1.88 20.13 -33.23
CA ARG A 62 -0.67 19.30 -33.23
C ARG A 62 -0.85 17.94 -32.57
N TYR A 63 -1.83 17.82 -31.68
CA TYR A 63 -2.13 16.59 -30.98
C TYR A 63 -2.91 15.66 -31.91
N GLY A 64 -2.49 14.40 -32.03
CA GLY A 64 -3.13 13.47 -32.98
C GLY A 64 -2.91 13.81 -34.45
N SER A 65 -1.95 14.69 -34.77
CA SER A 65 -1.74 15.20 -36.13
C SER A 65 -0.87 14.31 -37.02
N PHE A 66 -0.32 13.22 -36.48
CA PHE A 66 0.57 12.35 -37.22
C PHE A 66 0.45 10.89 -36.77
N GLU A 67 0.28 10.01 -37.76
CA GLU A 67 0.44 8.57 -37.63
C GLU A 67 1.49 8.08 -38.65
N PRO A 68 2.44 7.22 -38.25
CA PRO A 68 3.40 6.59 -39.16
C PRO A 68 2.73 5.79 -40.29
N TRP A 69 1.57 5.19 -40.02
CA TRP A 69 0.67 4.57 -40.99
C TRP A 69 -0.76 4.67 -40.47
N GLU A 70 -1.71 4.57 -41.40
CA GLU A 70 -3.14 4.69 -41.13
C GLU A 70 -3.62 3.64 -40.12
N GLY A 71 -4.34 4.09 -39.10
CA GLY A 71 -5.00 3.23 -38.12
C GLY A 71 -4.14 2.87 -36.91
N LEU A 72 -2.86 3.28 -36.87
CA LEU A 72 -1.95 2.92 -35.78
C LEU A 72 -2.50 3.32 -34.40
N ARG A 73 -3.07 4.52 -34.28
CA ARG A 73 -3.59 4.99 -32.99
C ARG A 73 -4.76 4.12 -32.51
N ALA A 74 -5.67 3.77 -33.42
CA ALA A 74 -6.82 2.94 -33.09
C ALA A 74 -6.37 1.54 -32.65
N ASP A 75 -5.43 0.94 -33.39
CA ASP A 75 -4.85 -0.36 -33.04
C ASP A 75 -4.17 -0.32 -31.66
N LEU A 76 -3.38 0.73 -31.38
CA LEU A 76 -2.72 0.88 -30.09
C LEU A 76 -3.70 0.99 -28.92
N LEU A 77 -4.80 1.74 -29.09
CA LEU A 77 -5.83 1.90 -28.06
C LEU A 77 -6.60 0.59 -27.82
N ASP A 78 -6.99 -0.13 -28.88
CA ASP A 78 -7.66 -1.43 -28.74
C ASP A 78 -6.80 -2.46 -27.99
N HIS A 79 -5.49 -2.49 -28.28
CA HIS A 79 -4.57 -3.36 -27.55
C HIS A 79 -4.33 -2.87 -26.12
N TYR A 80 -4.21 -1.56 -25.90
CA TYR A 80 -4.00 -0.96 -24.58
C TYR A 80 -5.10 -1.35 -23.59
N ASP A 81 -6.36 -1.33 -24.03
CA ASP A 81 -7.49 -1.65 -23.15
C ASP A 81 -7.53 -3.11 -22.71
N ARG A 82 -6.92 -4.01 -23.48
CA ARG A 82 -6.86 -5.45 -23.19
C ARG A 82 -5.66 -5.86 -22.34
N ILE A 83 -4.76 -4.93 -22.01
CA ILE A 83 -3.56 -5.23 -21.22
C ILE A 83 -3.95 -5.54 -19.78
N ASN A 84 -3.59 -6.74 -19.34
CA ASN A 84 -3.58 -7.13 -17.93
C ASN A 84 -2.17 -6.99 -17.37
N VAL A 85 -1.99 -6.07 -16.42
CA VAL A 85 -0.68 -5.84 -15.81
C VAL A 85 -0.30 -7.01 -14.88
N SER A 86 0.84 -7.65 -15.17
CA SER A 86 1.40 -8.70 -14.30
C SER A 86 2.16 -8.08 -13.12
N HIS A 87 1.73 -8.39 -11.90
CA HIS A 87 2.42 -7.98 -10.66
C HIS A 87 3.29 -9.09 -10.10
N VAL A 88 4.46 -8.72 -9.59
CA VAL A 88 5.35 -9.68 -8.92
C VAL A 88 4.82 -10.01 -7.53
N VAL A 89 4.55 -11.29 -7.29
CA VAL A 89 4.09 -11.80 -6.00
C VAL A 89 5.24 -11.77 -4.98
N LYS A 90 5.03 -11.10 -3.85
CA LYS A 90 5.99 -11.00 -2.76
C LYS A 90 5.74 -12.10 -1.72
N GLY A 91 6.25 -13.30 -2.00
CA GLY A 91 6.09 -14.49 -1.14
C GLY A 91 7.27 -14.82 -0.22
N LYS A 92 8.28 -13.94 -0.10
CA LYS A 92 9.43 -14.22 0.77
C LYS A 92 9.12 -13.89 2.23
N VAL A 93 9.51 -14.77 3.15
CA VAL A 93 9.42 -14.56 4.60
C VAL A 93 10.49 -13.56 5.11
N SER A 94 11.45 -13.18 4.25
CA SER A 94 12.48 -12.18 4.56
C SER A 94 11.93 -10.76 4.62
N GLY A 95 12.50 -9.92 5.48
CA GLY A 95 12.21 -8.49 5.58
C GLY A 95 12.12 -8.02 7.03
N GLN A 96 11.64 -6.80 7.24
CA GLN A 96 11.39 -6.27 8.58
C GLN A 96 10.40 -7.17 9.34
N LEU A 97 10.82 -7.66 10.51
CA LEU A 97 10.03 -8.57 11.36
C LEU A 97 9.24 -7.82 12.44
N HIS A 98 9.85 -6.76 12.98
CA HIS A 98 9.27 -5.91 14.01
C HIS A 98 9.68 -4.45 13.76
N ASN A 99 9.00 -3.54 14.44
CA ASN A 99 9.38 -2.14 14.47
C ASN A 99 10.69 -1.96 15.24
N GLU A 100 11.51 -1.00 14.86
CA GLU A 100 12.80 -0.69 15.50
C GLU A 100 12.61 -0.05 16.90
N THR A 101 11.40 0.41 17.20
CA THR A 101 11.07 1.00 18.50
C THR A 101 10.95 -0.06 19.57
N HIS A 102 11.78 0.07 20.60
CA HIS A 102 11.72 -0.74 21.80
C HIS A 102 10.75 -0.12 22.82
N TYR A 103 9.92 -0.96 23.41
CA TYR A 103 8.91 -0.58 24.39
C TYR A 103 9.21 -1.22 25.75
N GLY A 104 8.99 -0.50 26.85
CA GLY A 104 9.02 -1.07 28.20
C GLY A 104 7.61 -1.44 28.65
N LYS A 105 7.39 -2.65 29.17
CA LYS A 105 6.10 -3.02 29.76
C LYS A 105 5.88 -2.19 31.04
N VAL A 106 4.72 -1.55 31.16
CA VAL A 106 4.35 -0.75 32.31
C VAL A 106 2.88 -0.99 32.66
N GLU A 107 2.58 -0.99 33.95
CA GLU A 107 1.22 -0.80 34.43
C GLU A 107 1.03 0.71 34.61
N SER A 108 0.04 1.29 33.92
CA SER A 108 -0.24 2.72 33.99
C SER A 108 -1.31 2.96 35.05
N PRO A 109 -1.03 3.68 36.15
CA PRO A 109 -2.07 4.05 37.12
C PRO A 109 -3.05 5.11 36.58
N HIS A 110 -2.77 5.68 35.41
CA HIS A 110 -3.53 6.80 34.82
C HIS A 110 -4.25 6.47 33.51
N LEU A 111 -4.01 5.30 32.94
CA LEU A 111 -4.64 4.86 31.71
C LEU A 111 -5.08 3.42 31.90
N GLU A 112 -6.36 3.13 31.67
CA GLU A 112 -6.87 1.76 31.67
C GLU A 112 -6.30 1.03 30.45
N LEU A 113 -5.17 0.36 30.66
CA LEU A 113 -4.43 -0.39 29.64
C LEU A 113 -4.24 -1.82 30.13
N ASP A 114 -4.89 -2.78 29.48
CA ASP A 114 -4.70 -4.20 29.76
C ASP A 114 -3.22 -4.63 29.59
N ASP A 115 -2.54 -4.08 28.58
CA ASP A 115 -1.11 -4.28 28.32
C ASP A 115 -0.45 -2.95 27.93
N GLY A 116 -0.09 -2.16 28.95
CA GLY A 116 0.55 -0.86 28.78
C GLY A 116 2.02 -0.93 28.36
N TYR A 117 2.39 -0.15 27.35
CA TYR A 117 3.77 -0.04 26.87
C TYR A 117 4.27 1.40 26.87
N ALA A 118 5.38 1.64 27.54
CA ALA A 118 6.04 2.92 27.61
C ALA A 118 7.15 3.06 26.57
N PHE A 119 7.21 4.21 25.92
CA PHE A 119 8.34 4.66 25.12
C PHE A 119 8.52 6.16 25.27
N ARG A 120 9.66 6.71 24.82
CA ARG A 120 9.92 8.15 24.84
C ARG A 120 9.80 8.73 23.45
N ARG A 121 9.02 9.81 23.32
CA ARG A 121 8.82 10.53 22.07
C ARG A 121 9.36 11.97 22.21
N PRO A 122 10.08 12.51 21.20
CA PRO A 122 10.43 13.93 21.18
C PRO A 122 9.17 14.78 20.97
N LEU A 123 9.17 16.01 21.51
CA LEU A 123 8.03 16.92 21.41
C LEU A 123 7.66 17.25 19.95
N ALA A 124 8.65 17.39 19.08
CA ALA A 124 8.43 17.61 17.65
C ALA A 124 7.57 16.51 16.99
N ALA A 125 7.55 15.30 17.55
CA ALA A 125 6.74 14.19 17.05
C ALA A 125 5.33 14.13 17.69
N ILE A 126 4.99 14.99 18.64
CA ILE A 126 3.63 15.17 19.18
C ILE A 126 2.95 16.27 18.38
N ASN A 127 2.50 15.90 17.19
CA ASN A 127 1.91 16.85 16.24
C ASN A 127 0.38 16.77 16.16
N THR A 128 -0.24 15.90 16.95
CA THR A 128 -1.67 15.59 16.88
C THR A 128 -2.26 15.42 18.28
N PRO A 129 -3.53 15.82 18.50
CA PRO A 129 -4.22 15.66 19.78
C PRO A 129 -4.22 14.22 20.31
N GLY A 130 -4.37 13.23 19.42
CA GLY A 130 -4.29 11.81 19.80
C GLY A 130 -2.93 11.43 20.39
N ARG A 131 -1.83 11.99 19.89
CA ARG A 131 -0.48 11.76 20.45
C ARG A 131 -0.26 12.49 21.78
N LEU A 132 -0.98 13.59 22.01
CA LEU A 132 -0.97 14.29 23.29
C LEU A 132 -1.72 13.48 24.37
N ALA A 133 -2.79 12.78 24.00
CA ALA A 133 -3.50 11.86 24.88
C ALA A 133 -2.67 10.62 25.27
N GLU A 134 -1.69 10.21 24.45
CA GLU A 134 -0.75 9.11 24.76
C GLU A 134 0.25 9.47 25.87
N VAL A 135 0.34 10.73 26.32
CA VAL A 135 1.32 11.15 27.35
C VAL A 135 0.95 10.56 28.72
N ALA A 136 1.92 9.87 29.32
CA ALA A 136 1.73 9.08 30.54
C ALA A 136 1.44 9.92 31.79
N ASP A 137 2.09 11.08 31.90
CA ASP A 137 2.05 11.93 33.08
C ASP A 137 1.02 13.06 32.89
N PRO A 138 -0.04 13.12 33.72
CA PRO A 138 -1.06 14.17 33.63
C PRO A 138 -0.52 15.59 33.85
N ALA A 139 0.50 15.78 34.69
CA ALA A 139 1.09 17.09 34.96
C ALA A 139 1.90 17.58 33.75
N VAL A 140 2.62 16.68 33.10
CA VAL A 140 3.30 16.96 31.82
C VAL A 140 2.27 17.28 30.73
N ARG A 141 1.16 16.55 30.67
CA ARG A 141 0.07 16.83 29.71
C ARG A 141 -0.51 18.23 29.94
N ALA A 142 -0.79 18.59 31.19
CA ALA A 142 -1.31 19.91 31.55
C ALA A 142 -0.32 21.03 31.18
N ALA A 143 0.98 20.85 31.44
CA ALA A 143 2.01 21.80 31.04
C ALA A 143 2.09 21.99 29.52
N LEU A 144 1.92 20.91 28.74
CA LEU A 144 1.88 20.98 27.27
C LEU A 144 0.62 21.68 26.76
N VAL A 145 -0.54 21.44 27.37
CA VAL A 145 -1.79 22.14 27.03
C VAL A 145 -1.67 23.62 27.33
N ALA A 146 -1.18 23.99 28.52
CA ALA A 146 -0.98 25.39 28.90
C ALA A 146 0.00 26.12 27.96
N ASP A 147 1.05 25.43 27.50
CA ASP A 147 1.99 25.98 26.52
C ASP A 147 1.35 26.17 25.13
N LEU A 148 0.50 25.24 24.69
CA LEU A 148 -0.25 25.36 23.44
C LEU A 148 -1.26 26.52 23.50
N GLU A 149 -1.99 26.64 24.61
CA GLU A 149 -2.92 27.75 24.86
C GLU A 149 -2.20 29.10 24.88
N ARG A 150 -1.04 29.18 25.55
CA ARG A 150 -0.17 30.37 25.55
C ARG A 150 0.26 30.78 24.14
N ARG A 151 0.38 29.82 23.21
CA ARG A 151 0.73 30.06 21.79
C ARG A 151 -0.50 30.27 20.91
N GLY A 152 -1.71 30.27 21.46
CA GLY A 152 -2.95 30.40 20.70
C GLY A 152 -3.29 29.16 19.85
N LEU A 153 -2.72 27.99 20.18
CA LEU A 153 -3.01 26.72 19.53
C LEU A 153 -4.00 25.91 20.38
N SER A 154 -5.02 25.36 19.73
CA SER A 154 -5.96 24.45 20.40
C SER A 154 -5.31 23.08 20.63
N ALA A 155 -5.39 22.57 21.86
CA ALA A 155 -4.96 21.22 22.20
C ALA A 155 -5.87 20.12 21.60
N GLU A 156 -7.07 20.50 21.16
CA GLU A 156 -8.11 19.57 20.66
C GLU A 156 -8.24 19.60 19.14
N THR A 157 -7.82 20.69 18.49
CA THR A 157 -8.04 20.92 17.07
C THR A 157 -6.78 21.48 16.39
N GLY A 158 -6.30 20.75 15.38
CA GLY A 158 -5.20 21.18 14.52
C GLY A 158 -3.84 20.55 14.81
N PRO A 159 -2.82 20.89 14.01
CA PRO A 159 -1.46 20.39 14.19
C PRO A 159 -0.81 21.06 15.41
N LEU A 160 -0.39 20.23 16.37
CA LEU A 160 0.35 20.70 17.54
C LEU A 160 1.79 21.00 17.11
N LYS A 161 2.28 22.21 17.38
CA LYS A 161 3.65 22.60 17.07
C LYS A 161 4.33 23.15 18.32
N PHE A 162 5.35 22.43 18.77
CA PHE A 162 6.25 22.87 19.82
C PHE A 162 7.51 23.43 19.16
N ASP A 163 7.88 24.66 19.50
CA ASP A 163 9.12 25.29 19.01
C ASP A 163 10.32 24.77 19.82
N GLU A 164 11.44 24.51 19.15
CA GLU A 164 12.69 24.14 19.81
C GLU A 164 13.37 25.35 20.47
N ALA A 165 13.11 26.57 20.00
CA ALA A 165 13.69 27.80 20.54
C ALA A 165 13.03 28.27 21.84
N ASP A 166 11.73 28.01 22.01
CA ASP A 166 11.01 28.17 23.27
C ASP A 166 10.37 26.83 23.64
N PRO A 167 11.09 25.91 24.29
CA PRO A 167 10.54 24.61 24.65
C PRO A 167 9.59 24.72 25.85
N PRO A 168 8.51 23.92 25.90
CA PRO A 168 7.60 23.91 27.04
C PRO A 168 8.33 23.53 28.33
N LYS A 169 7.98 24.23 29.41
CA LYS A 169 8.57 24.05 30.74
C LYS A 169 7.52 23.56 31.70
N MET A 170 7.93 22.69 32.61
CA MET A 170 7.13 22.34 33.78
C MET A 170 6.98 23.55 34.71
N PRO A 171 6.00 23.56 35.64
CA PRO A 171 5.84 24.63 36.63
C PRO A 171 7.09 24.89 37.50
N ASP A 172 7.94 23.88 37.65
CA ASP A 172 9.23 23.94 38.35
C ASP A 172 10.38 24.54 37.51
N GLY A 173 10.12 24.94 36.26
CA GLY A 173 11.09 25.49 35.32
C GLY A 173 11.86 24.46 34.49
N THR A 174 11.64 23.15 34.71
CA THR A 174 12.32 22.08 33.98
C THR A 174 11.88 22.06 32.51
N VAL A 175 12.85 22.12 31.60
CA VAL A 175 12.59 22.07 30.16
C VAL A 175 12.21 20.65 29.73
N ILE A 176 11.04 20.51 29.11
CA ILE A 176 10.55 19.25 28.55
C ILE A 176 11.13 19.11 27.14
N LYS A 177 11.91 18.06 26.88
CA LYS A 177 12.44 17.74 25.52
C LYS A 177 11.85 16.46 24.93
N LYS A 178 11.64 15.47 25.79
CA LYS A 178 11.07 14.16 25.47
C LYS A 178 10.07 13.81 26.55
N VAL A 179 8.93 13.26 26.13
CA VAL A 179 7.89 12.81 27.07
C VAL A 179 7.74 11.30 26.99
N ARG A 180 7.32 10.70 28.10
CA ARG A 180 6.94 9.30 28.15
C ARG A 180 5.52 9.17 27.62
N CYS A 181 5.35 8.35 26.60
CA CYS A 181 4.05 7.99 26.05
C CYS A 181 3.73 6.54 26.41
N HIS A 182 2.48 6.28 26.78
CA HIS A 182 1.94 4.95 26.99
C HIS A 182 1.04 4.59 25.82
N LYS A 183 1.17 3.37 25.31
CA LYS A 183 0.35 2.85 24.22
C LYS A 183 -0.12 1.44 24.54
N ASN A 184 -1.36 1.13 24.19
CA ASN A 184 -1.87 -0.22 24.23
C ASN A 184 -1.38 -0.99 23.01
N TYR A 185 -0.75 -2.15 23.24
CA TYR A 185 -0.51 -3.12 22.18
C TYR A 185 -1.09 -4.47 22.62
N PRO A 186 -2.03 -5.05 21.85
CA PRO A 186 -2.55 -6.37 22.17
C PRO A 186 -1.44 -7.41 22.08
N GLY A 187 -1.50 -8.44 22.92
CA GLY A 187 -0.44 -9.46 23.06
C GLY A 187 -0.03 -10.15 21.76
N ASN A 188 -0.96 -10.35 20.82
CA ASN A 188 -0.69 -10.94 19.51
C ASN A 188 0.04 -10.01 18.52
N ARG A 189 0.42 -8.80 18.95
CA ARG A 189 1.14 -7.82 18.13
C ARG A 189 2.45 -7.38 18.74
N ILE A 190 2.86 -7.95 19.86
CA ILE A 190 4.08 -7.55 20.52
C ILE A 190 4.92 -8.77 20.90
N ILE A 191 6.21 -8.68 20.57
CA ILE A 191 7.19 -9.70 20.91
C ILE A 191 7.75 -9.32 22.27
N ARG A 192 7.67 -10.27 23.21
CA ARG A 192 8.25 -10.13 24.56
C ARG A 192 9.37 -11.17 24.66
N PRO A 193 10.64 -10.76 24.61
CA PRO A 193 11.72 -11.66 24.96
C PRO A 193 11.69 -11.95 26.47
N ASP A 194 11.91 -13.21 26.84
CA ASP A 194 12.03 -13.62 28.25
C ASP A 194 13.37 -13.17 28.88
N THR A 195 14.31 -12.72 28.05
CA THR A 195 15.65 -12.26 28.47
C THR A 195 15.63 -10.82 28.95
N GLN A 196 16.41 -10.50 29.98
CA GLN A 196 16.60 -9.11 30.41
C GLN A 196 17.51 -8.33 29.45
N PRO A 197 17.24 -7.04 29.19
CA PRO A 197 16.10 -6.28 29.67
C PRO A 197 14.80 -6.67 28.93
N LYS A 198 13.67 -6.69 29.66
CA LYS A 198 12.34 -7.00 29.12
C LYS A 198 11.84 -5.88 28.19
N THR A 199 12.48 -5.71 27.04
CA THR A 199 12.07 -4.78 25.99
C THR A 199 11.15 -5.49 25.01
N ALA A 200 9.96 -4.94 24.82
CA ALA A 200 8.99 -5.48 23.89
C ALA A 200 9.07 -4.72 22.55
N VAL A 201 8.82 -5.41 21.43
CA VAL A 201 8.83 -4.80 20.09
C VAL A 201 7.55 -5.13 19.35
N ALA A 202 6.96 -4.15 18.67
CA ALA A 202 5.71 -4.35 17.95
C ALA A 202 5.94 -5.07 16.61
N MET A 203 5.07 -6.03 16.30
CA MET A 203 5.01 -6.66 14.98
C MET A 203 4.29 -5.75 14.00
N GLU A 204 4.86 -5.54 12.83
CA GLU A 204 4.39 -4.53 11.88
C GLU A 204 4.01 -5.12 10.53
N SER A 205 4.77 -6.13 10.07
CA SER A 205 4.63 -6.67 8.74
C SER A 205 3.81 -7.95 8.68
N ASN A 206 2.93 -8.03 7.69
CA ASN A 206 2.16 -9.23 7.37
C ASN A 206 2.85 -10.04 6.26
N TYR A 207 2.65 -11.36 6.29
CA TYR A 207 3.26 -12.29 5.33
C TYR A 207 2.24 -12.81 4.32
N VAL A 208 1.27 -13.59 4.79
CA VAL A 208 0.27 -14.25 3.95
C VAL A 208 -1.08 -14.20 4.65
N ALA A 209 -2.14 -14.13 3.86
CA ALA A 209 -3.50 -14.36 4.33
C ALA A 209 -4.01 -15.67 3.77
N PHE A 210 -4.60 -16.49 4.63
CA PHE A 210 -5.31 -17.71 4.26
C PHE A 210 -6.80 -17.46 4.30
N VAL A 211 -7.52 -17.92 3.28
CA VAL A 211 -8.97 -17.83 3.19
C VAL A 211 -9.55 -19.22 3.29
N TYR A 212 -10.48 -19.40 4.23
CA TYR A 212 -11.19 -20.64 4.50
C TYR A 212 -12.69 -20.43 4.33
N GLU A 213 -13.38 -21.52 4.03
CA GLU A 213 -14.83 -21.61 4.03
C GLU A 213 -15.27 -22.66 5.04
N ASN A 214 -16.12 -22.26 5.99
CA ASN A 214 -16.76 -23.19 6.90
C ASN A 214 -17.80 -24.02 6.14
N THR A 215 -17.63 -25.34 6.11
CA THR A 215 -18.46 -26.29 5.33
C THR A 215 -19.89 -26.43 5.83
N ARG A 216 -20.15 -26.11 7.11
CA ARG A 216 -21.51 -26.14 7.69
C ARG A 216 -22.31 -24.87 7.42
N THR A 217 -21.67 -23.72 7.52
CA THR A 217 -22.34 -22.41 7.43
C THR A 217 -22.12 -21.71 6.09
N GLY A 218 -21.18 -22.20 5.28
CA GLY A 218 -20.68 -21.56 4.07
C GLY A 218 -19.97 -20.23 4.33
N ARG A 219 -19.72 -19.82 5.58
CA ARG A 219 -19.10 -18.52 5.88
C ARG A 219 -17.63 -18.55 5.55
N TRP A 220 -17.13 -17.47 4.94
CA TRP A 220 -15.70 -17.32 4.70
C TRP A 220 -15.02 -16.69 5.91
N ARG A 221 -13.81 -17.16 6.20
CA ARG A 221 -12.93 -16.61 7.24
C ARG A 221 -11.57 -16.29 6.63
N VAL A 222 -11.03 -15.15 7.02
CA VAL A 222 -9.68 -14.71 6.62
C VAL A 222 -8.78 -14.77 7.83
N HIS A 223 -7.61 -15.37 7.64
CA HIS A 223 -6.57 -15.45 8.67
C HIS A 223 -5.25 -14.90 8.12
N VAL A 224 -4.88 -13.71 8.54
CA VAL A 224 -3.65 -13.00 8.20
C VAL A 224 -2.55 -13.40 9.18
N VAL A 225 -1.51 -14.03 8.64
CA VAL A 225 -0.31 -14.41 9.38
C VAL A 225 0.72 -13.28 9.33
N GLN A 226 1.21 -12.89 10.50
CA GLN A 226 2.28 -11.91 10.61
C GLN A 226 3.63 -12.51 10.22
N ARG A 227 4.53 -11.67 9.69
CA ARG A 227 5.82 -12.14 9.17
C ARG A 227 6.70 -12.74 10.26
N PHE A 228 6.65 -12.22 11.47
CA PHE A 228 7.40 -12.77 12.59
C PHE A 228 6.96 -14.20 12.93
N ASP A 229 5.65 -14.45 12.98
CA ASP A 229 5.14 -15.81 13.24
C ASP A 229 5.49 -16.76 12.10
N ALA A 230 5.37 -16.31 10.84
CA ALA A 230 5.83 -17.08 9.70
C ALA A 230 7.35 -17.36 9.75
N PHE A 231 8.16 -16.43 10.26
CA PHE A 231 9.60 -16.59 10.39
C PHE A 231 9.99 -17.63 11.46
N LYS A 232 9.23 -17.73 12.56
CA LYS A 232 9.44 -18.78 13.57
C LYS A 232 9.29 -20.18 12.96
N VAL A 233 8.34 -20.33 12.04
CA VAL A 233 8.03 -21.61 11.36
C VAL A 233 8.56 -21.66 9.93
N ARG A 234 9.64 -20.91 9.61
CA ARG A 234 10.16 -20.78 8.23
C ARG A 234 10.55 -22.09 7.54
N ASN A 235 10.81 -23.14 8.30
CA ASN A 235 11.13 -24.48 7.78
C ASN A 235 9.88 -25.30 7.43
N VAL A 236 8.68 -24.81 7.79
CA VAL A 236 7.40 -25.47 7.53
C VAL A 236 6.91 -25.04 6.15
N PRO A 237 6.60 -26.00 5.25
CA PRO A 237 6.02 -25.67 3.95
C PRO A 237 4.68 -24.95 4.08
N LEU A 238 4.36 -24.05 3.15
CA LEU A 238 3.11 -23.27 3.17
C LEU A 238 1.86 -24.17 3.21
N ARG A 239 1.93 -25.36 2.58
CA ARG A 239 0.85 -26.37 2.55
C ARG A 239 0.52 -26.94 3.93
N GLU A 240 1.50 -27.04 4.81
CA GLU A 240 1.31 -27.47 6.20
C GLU A 240 0.94 -26.27 7.08
N LEU A 241 1.47 -25.08 6.78
CA LEU A 241 1.13 -23.87 7.51
C LEU A 241 -0.37 -23.55 7.41
N ARG A 242 -0.98 -23.71 6.22
CA ARG A 242 -2.43 -23.51 6.04
C ARG A 242 -3.28 -24.48 6.86
N THR A 243 -2.83 -25.71 7.11
CA THR A 243 -3.62 -26.66 7.91
C THR A 243 -3.55 -26.34 9.40
N ARG A 244 -2.49 -25.69 9.88
CA ARG A 244 -2.35 -25.31 11.31
C ARG A 244 -3.32 -24.21 11.75
N PHE A 245 -3.78 -23.38 10.81
CA PHE A 245 -4.69 -22.27 11.10
C PHE A 245 -6.14 -22.54 10.69
N ALA A 246 -6.42 -23.70 10.10
CA ALA A 246 -7.78 -24.14 9.79
C ALA A 246 -8.49 -24.56 11.09
N GLU A 247 -9.74 -24.14 11.24
CA GLU A 247 -10.61 -24.58 12.33
C GLU A 247 -11.40 -25.84 11.93
N GLU A 248 -12.11 -26.45 12.87
CA GLU A 248 -12.99 -27.58 12.59
C GLU A 248 -14.05 -27.19 11.55
N ASP A 249 -14.39 -28.12 10.66
CA ASP A 249 -15.32 -27.92 9.54
C ASP A 249 -14.88 -26.86 8.51
N GLU A 250 -13.61 -26.43 8.48
CA GLU A 250 -13.14 -25.47 7.48
C GLU A 250 -12.41 -26.10 6.29
N ARG A 251 -12.80 -25.65 5.10
CA ARG A 251 -12.14 -25.96 3.83
C ARG A 251 -11.28 -24.78 3.39
N PHE A 252 -10.01 -25.04 3.11
CA PHE A 252 -9.11 -24.05 2.50
C PHE A 252 -9.55 -23.70 1.08
N LEU A 253 -9.63 -22.40 0.77
CA LEU A 253 -9.94 -21.91 -0.57
C LEU A 253 -8.67 -21.49 -1.31
N PHE A 254 -7.97 -20.47 -0.80
CA PHE A 254 -6.74 -19.96 -1.38
C PHE A 254 -5.93 -19.16 -0.35
N SER A 255 -4.68 -18.90 -0.70
CA SER A 255 -3.73 -18.08 0.02
C SER A 255 -3.37 -16.86 -0.82
N ALA A 256 -3.17 -15.72 -0.17
CA ALA A 256 -2.85 -14.47 -0.86
C ALA A 256 -1.79 -13.67 -0.10
N THR A 257 -0.73 -13.30 -0.82
CA THR A 257 0.32 -12.39 -0.37
C THR A 257 0.24 -11.09 -1.15
N ILE A 258 1.04 -10.08 -0.76
CA ILE A 258 1.15 -8.83 -1.52
C ILE A 258 1.56 -9.13 -2.97
N GLY A 259 0.87 -8.51 -3.93
CA GLY A 259 1.04 -8.72 -5.36
C GLY A 259 0.26 -9.90 -5.95
N THR A 260 -0.43 -10.70 -5.13
CA THR A 260 -1.35 -11.75 -5.63
C THR A 260 -2.54 -11.11 -6.33
N THR A 261 -2.97 -11.69 -7.45
CA THR A 261 -4.18 -11.26 -8.16
C THR A 261 -5.39 -12.09 -7.74
N LEU A 262 -6.49 -11.40 -7.47
CA LEU A 262 -7.81 -11.97 -7.22
C LEU A 262 -8.76 -11.49 -8.32
N GLN A 263 -9.61 -12.39 -8.79
CA GLN A 263 -10.74 -12.08 -9.66
C GLN A 263 -11.99 -12.00 -8.79
N LEU A 264 -12.70 -10.87 -8.89
CA LEU A 264 -13.94 -10.60 -8.16
C LEU A 264 -15.07 -10.45 -9.17
N GLY A 265 -16.19 -11.12 -8.94
CA GLY A 265 -17.42 -10.96 -9.70
C GLY A 265 -18.34 -9.93 -9.05
N GLU A 266 -18.88 -9.02 -9.85
CA GLU A 266 -19.92 -8.06 -9.46
C GLU A 266 -21.05 -8.13 -10.49
N GLY A 267 -22.06 -8.96 -10.22
CA GLY A 267 -23.11 -9.29 -11.20
C GLY A 267 -22.54 -10.15 -12.33
N ASP A 268 -22.74 -9.70 -13.58
CA ASP A 268 -22.23 -10.37 -14.79
C ASP A 268 -20.80 -9.95 -15.16
N GLU A 269 -20.25 -8.94 -14.49
CA GLU A 269 -18.91 -8.44 -14.75
C GLU A 269 -17.89 -9.06 -13.79
N THR A 270 -16.69 -9.34 -14.32
CA THR A 270 -15.56 -9.80 -13.50
C THR A 270 -14.42 -8.79 -13.56
N GLY A 271 -14.01 -8.29 -12.40
CA GLY A 271 -12.87 -7.39 -12.26
C GLY A 271 -11.63 -8.12 -11.73
N LEU A 272 -10.45 -7.67 -12.18
CA LEU A 272 -9.15 -8.14 -11.69
C LEU A 272 -8.58 -7.14 -10.68
N PHE A 273 -8.17 -7.65 -9.53
CA PHE A 273 -7.63 -6.86 -8.44
C PHE A 273 -6.34 -7.48 -7.92
N HIS A 274 -5.39 -6.65 -7.49
CA HIS A 274 -4.19 -7.14 -6.82
C HIS A 274 -4.20 -6.78 -5.33
N VAL A 275 -3.61 -7.64 -4.52
CA VAL A 275 -3.46 -7.43 -3.08
C VAL A 275 -2.34 -6.43 -2.83
N LYS A 276 -2.68 -5.24 -2.32
CA LYS A 276 -1.69 -4.20 -2.00
C LYS A 276 -1.17 -4.32 -0.57
N SER A 277 -2.08 -4.54 0.37
CA SER A 277 -1.75 -4.70 1.78
C SER A 277 -2.75 -5.64 2.48
N LEU A 278 -2.36 -6.10 3.66
CA LEU A 278 -3.16 -6.99 4.51
C LEU A 278 -3.31 -6.33 5.87
N ALA A 279 -4.49 -6.42 6.48
CA ALA A 279 -4.74 -5.94 7.83
C ALA A 279 -4.95 -7.12 8.78
N SER A 280 -4.01 -7.32 9.71
CA SER A 280 -4.09 -8.41 10.69
C SER A 280 -5.10 -8.15 11.81
N THR A 281 -5.34 -6.91 12.21
CA THR A 281 -6.34 -6.58 13.25
C THR A 281 -7.76 -6.86 12.78
N SER A 282 -8.10 -6.46 11.56
CA SER A 282 -9.46 -6.58 11.01
C SER A 282 -9.64 -7.80 10.11
N GLN A 283 -8.57 -8.56 9.85
CA GLN A 283 -8.55 -9.71 8.94
C GLN A 283 -9.10 -9.36 7.54
N ARG A 284 -8.60 -8.26 6.96
CA ARG A 284 -9.07 -7.71 5.67
C ARG A 284 -7.94 -7.58 4.65
N PHE A 285 -8.34 -7.54 3.38
CA PHE A 285 -7.47 -7.27 2.23
C PHE A 285 -7.66 -5.85 1.73
N ASP A 286 -6.57 -5.16 1.43
CA ASP A 286 -6.60 -3.95 0.60
C ASP A 286 -6.42 -4.38 -0.85
N LEU A 287 -7.52 -4.38 -1.61
CA LEU A 287 -7.54 -4.80 -3.00
C LEU A 287 -7.65 -3.57 -3.90
N ARG A 288 -6.79 -3.51 -4.91
CA ARG A 288 -6.76 -2.41 -5.88
C ARG A 288 -6.97 -2.94 -7.30
N PRO A 289 -7.66 -2.19 -8.17
CA PRO A 289 -7.78 -2.58 -9.57
C PRO A 289 -6.41 -2.88 -10.17
N LEU A 290 -6.32 -3.93 -10.96
CA LEU A 290 -5.05 -4.47 -11.44
C LEU A 290 -4.18 -3.42 -12.15
N ASN A 291 -4.82 -2.61 -12.99
CA ASN A 291 -4.17 -1.66 -13.87
C ASN A 291 -3.96 -0.29 -13.21
N GLN A 292 -4.56 0.01 -12.07
CA GLN A 292 -4.41 1.34 -11.45
C GLN A 292 -3.10 1.45 -10.66
N THR A 293 -2.44 2.61 -10.77
CA THR A 293 -1.36 2.98 -9.87
C THR A 293 -1.91 3.37 -8.49
N ALA A 294 -1.08 3.26 -7.46
CA ALA A 294 -1.50 3.18 -6.06
C ALA A 294 -2.11 4.47 -5.46
N THR A 295 -2.52 5.42 -6.27
CA THR A 295 -2.96 6.77 -5.89
C THR A 295 -4.39 6.82 -5.31
N GLY A 296 -5.15 5.71 -5.39
CA GLY A 296 -6.50 5.64 -4.81
C GLY A 296 -6.54 5.50 -3.27
N SER A 297 -7.71 5.76 -2.68
CA SER A 297 -8.01 5.45 -1.28
C SER A 297 -7.98 3.94 -0.99
N GLN A 298 -7.62 3.54 0.23
CA GLN A 298 -7.59 2.13 0.63
C GLN A 298 -8.99 1.52 0.56
N THR A 299 -9.11 0.39 -0.13
CA THR A 299 -10.39 -0.32 -0.27
C THR A 299 -10.29 -1.66 0.44
N TRP A 300 -10.85 -1.71 1.64
CA TRP A 300 -10.75 -2.87 2.52
C TRP A 300 -11.89 -3.87 2.29
N TYR A 301 -11.53 -5.08 1.86
CA TYR A 301 -12.46 -6.20 1.67
C TYR A 301 -12.39 -7.17 2.86
N SER A 302 -13.55 -7.42 3.47
CA SER A 302 -13.73 -8.46 4.49
C SER A 302 -14.00 -9.82 3.87
N ALA A 303 -13.94 -10.89 4.67
CA ALA A 303 -14.29 -12.24 4.23
C ALA A 303 -15.70 -12.32 3.60
N THR A 304 -16.68 -11.63 4.19
CA THR A 304 -18.05 -11.54 3.67
C THR A 304 -18.11 -10.83 2.32
N ALA A 305 -17.34 -9.74 2.15
CA ALA A 305 -17.28 -9.01 0.88
C ALA A 305 -16.66 -9.88 -0.23
N LEU A 306 -15.58 -10.60 0.08
CA LEU A 306 -14.95 -11.54 -0.86
C LEU A 306 -15.89 -12.67 -1.26
N LYS A 307 -16.65 -13.23 -0.30
CA LYS A 307 -17.65 -14.24 -0.59
C LYS A 307 -18.76 -13.70 -1.49
N LYS A 308 -19.30 -12.51 -1.18
CA LYS A 308 -20.36 -11.88 -1.98
C LYS A 308 -19.90 -11.65 -3.42
N ALA A 309 -18.63 -11.29 -3.59
CA ALA A 309 -18.00 -11.08 -4.89
C ALA A 309 -17.44 -12.36 -5.53
N ASN A 310 -17.76 -13.55 -5.00
CA ASN A 310 -17.26 -14.85 -5.48
C ASN A 310 -15.74 -14.85 -5.81
N ALA A 311 -14.94 -14.31 -4.90
CA ALA A 311 -13.53 -14.02 -5.17
C ALA A 311 -12.73 -15.31 -5.41
N SER A 312 -11.92 -15.33 -6.47
CA SER A 312 -11.04 -16.46 -6.79
C SER A 312 -9.61 -15.99 -7.07
N LYS A 313 -8.63 -16.84 -6.79
CA LYS A 313 -7.22 -16.52 -7.02
C LYS A 313 -6.85 -16.82 -8.48
N VAL A 314 -6.19 -15.86 -9.12
CA VAL A 314 -5.69 -16.00 -10.49
C VAL A 314 -4.23 -15.58 -10.57
N VAL A 315 -3.52 -16.08 -11.57
CA VAL A 315 -2.17 -15.67 -11.93
C VAL A 315 -2.23 -14.98 -13.28
N ILE A 316 -1.55 -13.84 -13.38
CA ILE A 316 -1.35 -13.15 -14.64
C ILE A 316 0.08 -13.44 -15.06
N LEU A 317 0.24 -14.08 -16.22
CA LEU A 317 1.55 -14.35 -16.77
C LEU A 317 2.22 -13.05 -17.24
N PRO A 318 3.55 -13.04 -17.43
CA PRO A 318 4.24 -11.88 -18.01
C PRO A 318 3.70 -11.46 -19.39
N SER A 319 3.01 -12.36 -20.10
CA SER A 319 2.30 -12.09 -21.36
C SER A 319 0.96 -11.35 -21.19
N GLY A 320 0.45 -11.20 -19.97
CA GLY A 320 -0.89 -10.68 -19.69
C GLY A 320 -2.00 -11.74 -19.71
N GLU A 321 -1.67 -13.01 -19.99
CA GLU A 321 -2.62 -14.12 -19.95
C GLU A 321 -3.08 -14.41 -18.51
N VAL A 322 -4.39 -14.51 -18.30
CA VAL A 322 -4.99 -14.83 -17.00
C VAL A 322 -5.18 -16.34 -16.89
N ARG A 323 -4.70 -16.93 -15.80
CA ARG A 323 -4.88 -18.36 -15.48
C ARG A 323 -5.42 -18.54 -14.08
N THR A 324 -6.25 -19.55 -13.88
CA THR A 324 -6.69 -19.94 -12.53
C THR A 324 -5.47 -20.38 -11.71
N ALA A 325 -5.30 -19.79 -10.53
CA ALA A 325 -4.26 -20.20 -9.61
C ALA A 325 -4.71 -21.47 -8.87
N ARG A 326 -3.82 -22.46 -8.74
CA ARG A 326 -4.05 -23.61 -7.85
C ARG A 326 -3.02 -23.56 -6.72
N ASP A 327 -3.52 -23.55 -5.49
CA ASP A 327 -2.74 -23.56 -4.25
C ASP A 327 -2.65 -24.94 -3.60
#